data_AF-A0A8J4Y235-F1
#
_entry.id   AF-A0A8J4Y235-F1
#
_cell.length_a   1.000
_cell.length_b   1.000
_cell.length_c   1.000
_cell.angle_alpha   90.00
_cell.angle_beta   90.00
_cell.angle_gamma   90.00
#
_symmetry.space_group_name_H-M   'P 1'
#
loop_
_entity.id
_entity.type
_entity.pdbx_description
1 polymer ?
#
loop_
_entity_poly.entity_id
_entity_poly.type
_entity_poly.pdbx_seq_one_letter_code
_entity_poly.pdbx_strand_id
1 'polypeptide(L)'
;MKKTVVKLERLNLFLGLFYTPMWMSSTLAADAPANDLQFMKDMMKFKRTDPEIAQGVLQKLENHKWYLTQEVVPFALFVATQ
;
A
#
# COMPACT_ATOMS: atom_id res chain seq x y z
N MET A 1 -28.54 6.00 -0.69
CA MET A 1 -27.79 7.28 -0.73
C MET A 1 -26.84 7.45 0.45
N LYS A 2 -27.30 7.68 1.70
CA LYS A 2 -26.39 7.96 2.84
C LYS A 2 -25.26 6.93 3.05
N LYS A 3 -25.57 5.63 3.00
CA LYS A 3 -24.56 4.55 3.11
C LYS A 3 -23.52 4.58 1.98
N THR A 4 -23.92 4.98 0.77
CA THR A 4 -23.02 5.08 -0.39
C THR A 4 -22.05 6.25 -0.21
N VAL A 5 -22.55 7.40 0.25
CA VAL A 5 -21.72 8.59 0.50
C VAL A 5 -20.64 8.28 1.54
N VAL A 6 -21.00 7.66 2.66
CA VAL A 6 -20.01 7.27 3.70
C VAL A 6 -18.95 6.30 3.16
N LYS A 7 -19.32 5.37 2.28
CA LYS A 7 -18.35 4.46 1.64
C LYS A 7 -17.41 5.20 0.68
N LEU A 8 -17.92 6.16 -0.07
CA LEU A 8 -17.10 6.99 -0.96
C LEU A 8 -16.15 7.89 -0.17
N GLU A 9 -16.58 8.45 0.95
CA GLU A 9 -15.71 9.21 1.85
C GLU A 9 -14.58 8.33 2.39
N ARG A 10 -14.90 7.14 2.91
CA ARG A 10 -13.88 6.17 3.37
C ARG A 10 -12.90 5.79 2.27
N LEU A 11 -13.40 5.54 1.05
CA LEU A 11 -12.56 5.22 -0.11
C LEU A 11 -11.64 6.40 -0.49
N ASN A 12 -12.18 7.62 -0.57
CA ASN A 12 -11.39 8.80 -0.93
C ASN A 12 -10.29 9.08 0.09
N LEU A 13 -10.58 8.91 1.38
CA LEU A 13 -9.57 9.00 2.43
C LEU A 13 -8.48 7.95 2.25
N PHE A 14 -8.85 6.69 1.98
CA PHE A 14 -7.87 5.65 1.68
C PHE A 14 -7.01 5.99 0.45
N LEU A 15 -7.64 6.44 -0.64
CA LEU A 15 -6.95 6.79 -1.88
C LEU A 15 -5.96 7.94 -1.65
N GLY A 16 -6.42 9.03 -1.03
CA GLY A 16 -5.61 10.22 -0.82
C GLY A 16 -4.48 10.03 0.20
N LEU A 17 -4.73 9.29 1.28
CA LEU A 17 -3.75 9.11 2.35
C LEU A 17 -2.73 8.03 2.06
N PHE A 18 -3.10 6.98 1.31
CA PHE A 18 -2.26 5.80 1.15
C PHE A 18 -2.00 5.44 -0.30
N TYR A 19 -3.04 5.12 -1.08
CA TYR A 19 -2.83 4.54 -2.41
C TYR A 19 -2.15 5.51 -3.38
N THR A 20 -2.63 6.74 -3.50
CA THR A 20 -2.10 7.73 -4.44
C THR A 20 -0.64 8.09 -4.13
N PRO A 21 -0.23 8.36 -2.88
CA PRO A 21 1.19 8.57 -2.55
C PRO A 21 2.10 7.41 -2.95
N MET A 22 1.69 6.16 -2.67
CA MET A 22 2.50 4.98 -3.00
C MET A 22 2.58 4.73 -4.51
N TRP A 23 1.49 4.99 -5.24
CA TRP A 23 1.48 4.90 -6.69
C TRP A 23 2.37 5.96 -7.34
N MET A 24 2.24 7.22 -6.91
CA MET A 24 2.99 8.34 -7.48
C MET A 24 4.49 8.30 -7.16
N SER A 25 4.87 7.67 -6.04
CA SER A 25 6.28 7.45 -5.67
C SER A 25 6.92 6.25 -6.37
N SER A 26 6.16 5.44 -7.10
CA SER A 26 6.68 4.28 -7.85
C SER A 26 7.07 4.68 -9.28
N THR A 27 7.99 5.65 -9.42
CA THR A 27 8.39 6.21 -10.72
C THR A 27 9.20 5.24 -11.57
N LEU A 28 9.97 4.36 -10.93
CA LEU A 28 10.68 3.25 -11.55
C LEU A 28 10.15 1.93 -11.00
N ALA A 29 10.24 0.87 -11.81
CA ALA A 29 9.88 -0.48 -11.38
C ALA A 29 10.70 -0.94 -10.16
N ALA A 30 11.92 -0.43 -9.99
CA ALA A 30 12.78 -0.70 -8.84
C ALA A 30 12.27 -0.05 -7.53
N ASP A 31 11.38 0.94 -7.59
CA ASP A 31 10.82 1.58 -6.39
C ASP A 31 9.67 0.76 -5.79
N ALA A 32 8.98 -0.02 -6.64
CA ALA A 32 7.79 -0.77 -6.27
C ALA A 32 7.98 -1.72 -5.06
N PRO A 33 9.07 -2.50 -4.94
CA PRO A 33 9.27 -3.41 -3.80
C PRO A 33 9.36 -2.68 -2.45
N ALA A 34 10.06 -1.54 -2.39
CA ALA A 34 10.19 -0.74 -1.18
C ALA A 34 8.86 -0.05 -0.84
N ASN A 35 8.18 0.48 -1.86
CA ASN A 35 6.88 1.11 -1.72
C ASN A 35 5.82 0.10 -1.22
N ASP A 36 5.76 -1.11 -1.78
CA ASP A 36 4.85 -2.16 -1.31
C ASP A 36 5.14 -2.55 0.15
N LEU A 37 6.42 -2.65 0.54
CA LEU A 37 6.80 -2.95 1.93
C LEU A 37 6.41 -1.83 2.88
N GLN A 38 6.63 -0.57 2.50
CA GLN A 38 6.23 0.59 3.28
C GLN A 38 4.69 0.66 3.41
N PHE A 39 3.96 0.42 2.32
CA PHE A 39 2.51 0.38 2.31
C PHE A 39 1.97 -0.72 3.23
N MET A 40 2.58 -1.91 3.23
CA MET A 40 2.23 -2.97 4.18
C MET A 40 2.42 -2.53 5.64
N LYS A 41 3.55 -1.89 5.98
CA LYS A 41 3.81 -1.37 7.34
C LYS A 41 2.75 -0.34 7.75
N ASP A 42 2.40 0.57 6.85
CA ASP A 42 1.41 1.62 7.13
C ASP A 42 0.01 1.04 7.30
N MET A 43 -0.37 0.03 6.51
CA MET A 43 -1.63 -0.70 6.70
C MET A 43 -1.67 -1.50 8.01
N MET A 44 -0.56 -2.09 8.45
CA MET A 44 -0.50 -2.74 9.77
C MET A 44 -0.76 -1.74 10.91
N LYS A 45 -0.24 -0.51 10.82
CA LYS A 45 -0.52 0.56 11.78
C LYS A 45 -1.97 1.06 11.67
N PHE A 46 -2.43 1.31 10.45
CA PHE A 46 -3.77 1.83 10.15
C PHE A 46 -4.89 0.84 10.50
N LYS A 47 -4.58 -0.46 10.62
CA LYS A 47 -5.52 -1.49 11.08
C LYS A 47 -6.19 -1.15 12.42
N ARG A 48 -5.53 -0.36 13.28
CA ARG A 48 -6.12 0.14 14.54
C ARG A 48 -7.27 1.14 14.34
N THR A 49 -7.28 1.84 13.20
CA THR A 49 -8.26 2.88 12.84
C THR A 49 -9.38 2.30 11.99
N ASP A 50 -9.03 1.57 10.93
CA ASP A 50 -10.00 0.93 10.03
C ASP A 50 -9.53 -0.48 9.64
N PRO A 51 -9.91 -1.51 10.41
CA PRO A 51 -9.44 -2.87 10.19
C PRO A 51 -9.98 -3.48 8.88
N GLU A 52 -11.15 -3.04 8.41
CA GLU A 52 -11.76 -3.55 7.17
C GLU A 52 -10.92 -3.14 5.95
N ILE A 53 -10.60 -1.84 5.84
CA ILE A 53 -9.76 -1.33 4.75
C ILE A 53 -8.36 -1.91 4.84
N ALA A 54 -7.73 -1.84 6.02
CA ALA A 54 -6.36 -2.33 6.20
C ALA A 54 -6.24 -3.82 5.83
N GLN A 55 -7.19 -4.66 6.26
CA GLN A 55 -7.16 -6.09 5.95
C GLN A 55 -7.38 -6.36 4.45
N GLY A 56 -8.29 -5.63 3.80
CA GLY A 56 -8.52 -5.77 2.36
C GLY A 56 -7.30 -5.39 1.54
N VAL A 57 -6.60 -4.31 1.93
CA VAL A 57 -5.38 -3.86 1.25
C VAL A 57 -4.23 -4.84 1.48
N LEU A 58 -4.00 -5.31 2.71
CA LEU A 58 -2.97 -6.31 3.01
C LEU A 58 -3.18 -7.60 2.20
N GLN A 59 -4.43 -8.06 2.05
CA GLN A 59 -4.75 -9.21 1.20
C GLN A 59 -4.46 -8.96 -0.28
N LYS A 60 -4.62 -7.72 -0.77
CA LYS A 60 -4.25 -7.37 -2.15
C LYS A 60 -2.73 -7.25 -2.33
N LEU A 61 -2.02 -6.71 -1.34
CA LEU A 61 -0.56 -6.64 -1.34
C LEU A 61 0.09 -8.03 -1.31
N GLU A 62 -0.56 -9.03 -0.70
CA GLU A 62 -0.09 -10.42 -0.74
C GLU A 62 0.10 -10.95 -2.17
N ASN A 63 -0.76 -10.53 -3.11
CA ASN A 63 -0.62 -10.94 -4.50
C ASN A 63 0.66 -10.39 -5.14
N HIS A 64 1.19 -9.25 -4.67
CA HIS A 64 2.39 -8.61 -5.23
C HIS A 64 3.67 -9.41 -4.97
N LYS A 65 3.63 -10.45 -4.14
CA LYS A 65 4.76 -11.36 -3.96
C LYS A 65 5.20 -12.08 -5.23
N TRP A 66 4.36 -12.09 -6.28
CA TRP A 66 4.67 -12.74 -7.57
C TRP A 66 5.96 -12.22 -8.21
N TYR A 67 6.33 -10.95 -7.97
CA TYR A 67 7.52 -10.33 -8.56
C TYR A 67 8.68 -10.18 -7.57
N LEU A 68 8.51 -10.57 -6.30
CA LEU A 68 9.54 -10.43 -5.25
C LEU A 68 10.56 -11.58 -5.33
N THR A 69 11.34 -11.62 -6.41
CA THR A 69 12.42 -12.59 -6.62
C THR A 69 13.69 -12.19 -5.85
N GLN A 70 14.69 -13.07 -5.81
CA GLN A 70 15.96 -12.82 -5.12
C GLN A 70 16.69 -11.55 -5.62
N GLU A 71 16.57 -11.27 -6.92
CA GLU A 71 17.15 -10.10 -7.58
C GLU A 71 16.41 -8.81 -7.24
N VAL A 72 15.13 -8.91 -6.87
CA VAL A 72 14.27 -7.76 -6.57
C VAL A 72 14.28 -7.40 -5.08
N VAL A 73 14.51 -8.37 -4.19
CA VAL A 73 14.58 -8.16 -2.74
C VAL A 73 15.53 -7.02 -2.32
N PRO A 74 16.74 -6.86 -2.90
CA PRO A 74 17.62 -5.74 -2.54
C PRO A 74 16.97 -4.37 -2.73
N PHE A 75 16.12 -4.19 -3.75
CA PHE A 75 15.41 -2.94 -3.96
C PHE A 75 14.37 -2.65 -2.87
N ALA A 76 13.80 -3.69 -2.25
CA ALA A 76 12.89 -3.52 -1.10
C ALA A 76 13.62 -3.13 0.18
N LEU A 77 14.89 -3.50 0.32
CA LEU A 77 15.64 -3.41 1.57
C LEU A 77 16.64 -2.25 1.60
N PHE A 78 17.21 -1.86 0.45
CA PHE A 78 18.39 -0.98 0.38
C PHE A 78 18.19 0.27 -0.49
N VAL A 79 16.95 0.67 -0.79
CA VAL A 79 16.69 1.95 -1.47
C VAL A 79 16.96 3.13 -0.51
N ALA A 80 17.49 4.24 -1.04
CA ALA A 80 17.99 5.38 -0.27
C ALA A 80 16.93 6.21 0.48
N THR A 81 15.65 5.89 0.35
CA THR A 81 14.53 6.72 0.80
C THR A 81 13.62 6.07 1.86
N GLN A 82 14.11 5.10 2.65
CA GLN A 82 13.35 4.56 3.79
C GLN A 82 13.44 5.42 5.06
#